data_AF-A0A9D1MLL5-F1
#
_entry.id   AF-A0A9D1MLL5-F1
#
_cell.length_a   1.000
_cell.length_b   1.000
_cell.length_c   1.000
_cell.angle_alpha   90.00
_cell.angle_beta   90.00
_cell.angle_gamma   90.00
#
_symmetry.space_group_name_H-M   'P 1'
#
loop_
_entity.id
_entity.type
_entity.pdbx_description
1 polymer ?
#
loop_
_entity_poly.entity_id
_entity_poly.type
_entity_poly.pdbx_seq_one_letter_code
_entity_poly.pdbx_strand_id
1 'polypeptide(L)'
;MKKSFCILITSALIFCALFAVVACDPESPDTRASRELDTSIVGVWQNAAGEVLAELENYEHESYQFVSDSGQSASSIDFSLDGGKTWMRGELNEDFLAETGRGIYLLMASTDGAFTFNATGSAEDRFPDPSTYHSGDTLSITVRVPESDTHKASAWSEATTYTLKAPSAETDGLFANHYGLFLSDISDYGELSANNFESNGFVVYKEANSVKFGKISSSPSETESGMYEYVFTPFEELGESDKAEIAKLEYKFVSKQEYSQSENGSDLLSSITPSITTFENECLILGRWTQMPEGGIPFSSSDPDLLWEYEIEIPNATTGEIDKSTQRSFILLLRLKATNDTTHSNVKALEYLYPNEPTP
;
A
#
# COMPACT_ATOMS: atom_id res chain seq x y z
N MET A 1 -14.62 82.03 -19.69
CA MET A 1 -15.41 80.79 -19.50
C MET A 1 -14.87 79.56 -20.26
N LYS A 2 -14.28 79.66 -21.46
CA LYS A 2 -13.80 78.46 -22.20
C LYS A 2 -12.57 77.75 -21.58
N LYS A 3 -11.61 78.49 -21.00
CA LYS A 3 -10.38 77.87 -20.43
C LYS A 3 -10.63 77.10 -19.12
N SER A 4 -11.55 77.56 -18.27
CA SER A 4 -11.88 76.90 -17.00
C SER A 4 -12.68 75.60 -17.20
N PHE A 5 -13.49 75.53 -18.28
CA PHE A 5 -14.27 74.35 -18.62
C PHE A 5 -13.39 73.20 -19.15
N CYS A 6 -12.35 73.53 -19.93
CA CYS A 6 -11.37 72.53 -20.39
C CYS A 6 -10.58 71.93 -19.23
N ILE A 7 -10.12 72.74 -18.26
CA ILE A 7 -9.36 72.25 -17.10
C ILE A 7 -10.21 71.29 -16.27
N LEU A 8 -11.48 71.61 -16.00
CA LEU A 8 -12.40 70.73 -15.27
C LEU A 8 -12.65 69.39 -15.98
N ILE A 9 -12.77 69.39 -17.31
CA ILE A 9 -12.94 68.15 -18.09
C ILE A 9 -11.65 67.33 -18.11
N THR A 10 -10.47 67.95 -18.22
CA THR A 10 -9.20 67.24 -18.18
C THR A 10 -8.92 66.66 -16.79
N SER A 11 -9.25 67.39 -15.72
CA SER A 11 -9.16 66.88 -14.34
C SER A 11 -10.13 65.74 -14.07
N ALA A 12 -11.36 65.81 -14.59
CA ALA A 12 -12.34 64.73 -14.48
C ALA A 12 -11.92 63.47 -15.26
N LEU A 13 -11.34 63.62 -16.45
CA LEU A 13 -10.82 62.50 -17.24
C LEU A 13 -9.60 61.84 -16.59
N ILE A 14 -8.71 62.62 -15.98
CA ILE A 14 -7.56 62.08 -15.23
C ILE A 14 -8.04 61.36 -13.97
N PHE A 15 -9.04 61.89 -13.25
CA PHE A 15 -9.65 61.19 -12.10
C PHE A 15 -10.36 59.91 -12.52
N CYS A 16 -11.12 59.90 -13.63
CA CYS A 16 -11.74 58.67 -14.14
C CYS A 16 -10.71 57.65 -14.62
N ALA A 17 -9.58 58.08 -15.20
CA ALA A 17 -8.49 57.20 -15.59
C ALA A 17 -7.75 56.62 -14.37
N LEU A 18 -7.54 57.41 -13.30
CA LEU A 18 -6.99 56.91 -12.03
C LEU A 18 -7.94 55.94 -11.33
N PHE A 19 -9.25 56.20 -11.33
CA PHE A 19 -10.23 55.23 -10.82
C PHE A 19 -10.34 53.98 -11.69
N ALA A 20 -10.19 54.09 -13.01
CA ALA A 20 -10.15 52.93 -13.90
C ALA A 20 -8.87 52.11 -13.72
N VAL A 21 -7.72 52.73 -13.44
CA VAL A 21 -6.44 52.03 -13.17
C VAL A 21 -6.43 51.41 -11.77
N VAL A 22 -6.98 52.08 -10.75
CA VAL A 22 -7.14 51.51 -9.39
C VAL A 22 -8.23 50.43 -9.35
N ALA A 23 -9.23 50.46 -10.25
CA ALA A 23 -10.22 49.40 -10.42
C ALA A 23 -9.78 48.29 -11.40
N CYS A 24 -8.64 48.44 -12.10
CA CYS A 24 -8.06 47.42 -12.97
C CYS A 24 -7.00 46.57 -12.26
N ASP A 25 -6.77 46.78 -10.97
CA ASP A 25 -6.08 45.83 -10.12
C ASP A 25 -7.08 45.27 -9.10
N PRO A 26 -8.01 44.38 -9.50
CA PRO A 26 -8.37 43.36 -8.55
C PRO A 26 -7.13 42.47 -8.46
N GLU A 27 -6.35 42.62 -7.39
CA GLU A 27 -5.93 41.38 -6.74
C GLU A 27 -7.23 40.61 -6.54
N SER A 28 -7.50 39.68 -7.45
CA SER A 28 -8.56 38.70 -7.30
C SER A 28 -8.42 38.21 -5.85
N PRO A 29 -9.43 38.39 -4.99
CA PRO A 29 -9.31 37.90 -3.62
C PRO A 29 -8.92 36.43 -3.75
N ASP A 30 -7.77 36.04 -3.17
CA ASP A 30 -7.26 34.68 -3.26
C ASP A 30 -8.37 33.70 -2.86
N THR A 31 -9.00 33.09 -3.86
CA THR A 31 -10.21 32.27 -3.70
C THR A 31 -9.88 30.83 -3.32
N ARG A 32 -8.59 30.50 -3.19
CA ARG A 32 -8.17 29.23 -2.61
C ARG A 32 -8.87 29.06 -1.27
N ALA A 33 -9.46 27.89 -1.05
CA ALA A 33 -10.16 27.60 0.16
C ALA A 33 -9.27 28.00 1.35
N SER A 34 -9.84 28.70 2.33
CA SER A 34 -9.15 28.95 3.61
C SER A 34 -8.97 27.67 4.43
N ARG A 35 -9.13 26.51 3.81
CA ARG A 35 -8.91 25.18 4.37
C ARG A 35 -7.44 24.89 4.13
N GLU A 36 -6.68 24.84 5.21
CA GLU A 36 -5.35 24.25 5.14
C GLU A 36 -5.53 22.80 4.69
N LEU A 37 -4.73 22.38 3.69
CA LEU A 37 -4.74 21.00 3.24
C LEU A 37 -4.08 20.16 4.34
N ASP A 38 -4.89 19.39 5.09
CA ASP A 38 -4.43 18.45 6.12
C ASP A 38 -3.88 17.14 5.51
N THR A 39 -3.84 17.05 4.18
CA THR A 39 -3.23 15.93 3.46
C THR A 39 -1.73 15.90 3.69
N SER A 40 -1.22 14.75 4.15
CA SER A 40 0.20 14.57 4.46
C SER A 40 0.79 13.38 3.72
N ILE A 41 2.05 13.50 3.28
CA ILE A 41 2.80 12.37 2.72
C ILE A 41 3.15 11.42 3.87
N VAL A 42 2.67 10.19 3.78
CA VAL A 42 2.98 9.09 4.71
C VAL A 42 4.38 8.55 4.41
N GLY A 43 4.65 8.35 3.13
CA GLY A 43 5.91 7.82 2.65
C GLY A 43 5.93 7.62 1.15
N VAL A 44 7.13 7.36 0.65
CA VAL A 44 7.40 6.98 -0.73
C VAL A 44 8.13 5.65 -0.68
N TRP A 45 7.72 4.71 -1.49
CA TRP A 45 8.25 3.36 -1.47
C TRP A 45 8.31 2.79 -2.88
N GLN A 46 8.98 1.65 -3.03
CA GLN A 46 8.98 0.86 -4.26
C GLN A 46 8.32 -0.49 -3.99
N ASN A 47 7.40 -0.96 -4.84
CA ASN A 47 6.81 -2.29 -4.72
C ASN A 47 7.70 -3.38 -5.35
N ALA A 48 7.28 -4.63 -5.22
CA ALA A 48 8.01 -5.77 -5.77
C ALA A 48 8.06 -5.83 -7.31
N ALA A 49 7.10 -5.21 -8.00
CA ALA A 49 7.16 -5.01 -9.45
C ALA A 49 8.21 -3.95 -9.85
N GLY A 50 8.80 -3.27 -8.87
CA GLY A 50 9.76 -2.21 -9.07
C GLY A 50 9.12 -0.85 -9.32
N GLU A 51 7.81 -0.69 -9.16
CA GLU A 51 7.11 0.58 -9.30
C GLU A 51 7.33 1.45 -8.05
N VAL A 52 7.48 2.75 -8.24
CA VAL A 52 7.65 3.72 -7.16
C VAL A 52 6.37 4.48 -6.96
N LEU A 53 5.85 4.45 -5.73
CA LEU A 53 4.60 5.10 -5.38
C LEU A 53 4.73 5.93 -4.11
N ALA A 54 3.82 6.88 -3.97
CA ALA A 54 3.65 7.71 -2.78
C ALA A 54 2.28 7.50 -2.17
N GLU A 55 2.25 7.45 -0.84
CA GLU A 55 1.02 7.35 -0.06
C GLU A 55 0.75 8.67 0.68
N LEU A 56 -0.50 9.14 0.59
CA LEU A 56 -1.00 10.30 1.30
C LEU A 56 -2.08 9.90 2.32
N GLU A 57 -2.08 10.56 3.47
CA GLU A 57 -3.15 10.51 4.49
C GLU A 57 -4.06 11.72 4.38
N ASN A 58 -5.30 11.60 4.89
CA ASN A 58 -6.31 12.65 4.90
C ASN A 58 -6.63 13.17 3.49
N TYR A 59 -6.54 12.27 2.51
CA TYR A 59 -6.89 12.56 1.13
C TYR A 59 -8.40 12.75 1.04
N GLU A 60 -8.84 14.00 0.83
CA GLU A 60 -10.22 14.28 0.47
C GLU A 60 -10.40 14.12 -1.05
N HIS A 61 -11.25 13.17 -1.42
CA HIS A 61 -11.72 13.04 -2.79
C HIS A 61 -12.74 14.16 -3.08
N GLU A 62 -12.25 15.36 -3.34
CA GLU A 62 -13.11 16.41 -3.90
C GLU A 62 -13.51 15.95 -5.30
N SER A 63 -14.74 15.45 -5.42
CA SER A 63 -15.32 14.91 -6.64
C SER A 63 -15.12 15.88 -7.80
N TYR A 64 -14.06 15.64 -8.58
CA TYR A 64 -13.70 16.26 -9.86
C TYR A 64 -14.20 17.71 -10.00
N GLN A 65 -14.01 18.55 -8.98
CA GLN A 65 -14.37 19.95 -9.09
C GLN A 65 -13.26 20.62 -9.88
N PHE A 66 -13.50 20.65 -11.21
CA PHE A 66 -12.78 21.40 -12.23
C PHE A 66 -11.29 21.52 -11.95
N VAL A 67 -10.52 20.58 -12.51
CA VAL A 67 -9.14 20.85 -12.91
C VAL A 67 -9.15 22.23 -13.58
N SER A 68 -8.59 23.21 -12.91
CA SER A 68 -8.45 24.56 -13.42
C SER A 68 -7.54 24.54 -14.66
N ASP A 69 -7.48 25.64 -15.41
CA ASP A 69 -6.60 25.76 -16.58
C ASP A 69 -5.11 25.53 -16.23
N SER A 70 -4.72 25.53 -14.94
CA SER A 70 -3.37 25.19 -14.45
C SER A 70 -3.10 23.69 -14.31
N GLY A 71 -4.13 22.84 -14.36
CA GLY A 71 -4.00 21.39 -14.23
C GLY A 71 -3.82 20.88 -12.78
N GLN A 72 -3.74 21.77 -11.78
CA GLN A 72 -3.48 21.39 -10.38
C GLN A 72 -4.79 21.19 -9.61
N SER A 73 -5.18 19.93 -9.40
CA SER A 73 -6.28 19.60 -8.49
C SER A 73 -5.85 19.77 -7.02
N ALA A 74 -6.84 19.85 -6.12
CA ALA A 74 -6.68 19.89 -4.66
C ALA A 74 -5.74 18.80 -4.10
N SER A 75 -5.60 17.72 -4.85
CA SER A 75 -4.91 16.51 -4.43
C SER A 75 -3.98 16.09 -5.56
N SER A 76 -2.88 16.81 -5.74
CA SER A 76 -1.80 16.44 -6.66
C SER A 76 -0.52 16.19 -5.88
N ILE A 77 0.37 15.39 -6.44
CA ILE A 77 1.71 15.18 -5.90
C ILE A 77 2.73 15.53 -6.97
N ASP A 78 3.78 16.25 -6.58
CA ASP A 78 4.92 16.53 -7.44
C ASP A 78 6.13 15.73 -6.94
N PHE A 79 6.90 15.17 -7.86
CA PHE A 79 8.15 14.48 -7.55
C PHE A 79 9.31 14.94 -8.44
N SER A 80 10.53 14.76 -7.96
CA SER A 80 11.77 15.19 -8.60
C SER A 80 12.87 14.18 -8.38
N LEU A 81 13.65 13.91 -9.42
CA LEU A 81 14.83 13.01 -9.36
C LEU A 81 16.16 13.77 -9.34
N ASP A 82 16.14 15.11 -9.46
CA ASP A 82 17.34 15.95 -9.53
C ASP A 82 17.50 16.90 -8.33
N GLY A 83 16.82 16.57 -7.23
CA GLY A 83 16.83 17.34 -5.98
C GLY A 83 15.98 18.60 -6.02
N GLY A 84 14.88 18.58 -6.79
CA GLY A 84 13.89 19.65 -6.86
C GLY A 84 14.18 20.73 -7.91
N LYS A 85 15.08 20.49 -8.88
CA LYS A 85 15.34 21.43 -9.98
C LYS A 85 14.29 21.30 -11.07
N THR A 86 13.82 20.08 -11.31
CA THR A 86 12.69 19.76 -12.21
C THR A 86 11.65 18.95 -11.46
N TRP A 87 10.37 19.23 -11.70
CA TRP A 87 9.23 18.63 -11.00
C TRP A 87 8.29 17.99 -11.99
N MET A 88 7.99 16.71 -11.77
CA MET A 88 7.02 15.92 -12.50
C MET A 88 5.77 15.74 -11.65
N ARG A 89 4.62 15.64 -12.29
CA ARG A 89 3.36 15.31 -11.60
C ARG A 89 3.24 13.80 -11.48
N GLY A 90 3.00 13.31 -10.26
CA GLY A 90 2.60 11.92 -10.04
C GLY A 90 1.17 11.69 -10.51
N GLU A 91 0.92 10.51 -11.06
CA GLU A 91 -0.43 10.12 -11.46
C GLU A 91 -1.14 9.45 -10.30
N LEU A 92 -2.37 9.87 -10.03
CA LEU A 92 -3.23 9.16 -9.10
C LEU A 92 -3.46 7.77 -9.67
N ASN A 93 -3.16 6.75 -8.88
CA ASN A 93 -3.45 5.40 -9.31
C ASN A 93 -4.95 5.13 -9.05
N GLU A 94 -5.76 5.24 -10.10
CA GLU A 94 -7.23 5.12 -10.01
C GLU A 94 -7.68 3.73 -9.53
N ASP A 95 -6.90 2.69 -9.82
CA ASP A 95 -7.13 1.34 -9.31
C ASP A 95 -6.97 1.26 -7.77
N PHE A 96 -6.35 2.27 -7.16
CA PHE A 96 -6.03 2.35 -5.73
C PHE A 96 -6.93 3.32 -4.97
N LEU A 97 -8.04 3.75 -5.58
CA LEU A 97 -9.05 4.62 -4.95
C LEU A 97 -9.75 3.87 -3.81
N ALA A 98 -9.24 4.07 -2.59
CA ALA A 98 -9.90 3.57 -1.38
C ALA A 98 -10.74 4.67 -0.73
N GLU A 99 -11.98 4.35 -0.32
CA GLU A 99 -12.83 5.21 0.53
C GLU A 99 -12.24 5.46 1.93
N THR A 100 -11.00 5.03 2.18
CA THR A 100 -10.29 5.07 3.47
C THR A 100 -9.61 6.40 3.79
N GLY A 101 -9.76 7.43 2.92
CA GLY A 101 -9.10 8.72 3.08
C GLY A 101 -7.59 8.68 2.78
N ARG A 102 -7.14 7.70 1.99
CA ARG A 102 -5.76 7.56 1.51
C ARG A 102 -5.71 7.79 0.00
N GLY A 103 -4.65 8.45 -0.47
CA GLY A 103 -4.35 8.59 -1.91
C GLY A 103 -3.05 7.87 -2.23
N ILE A 104 -3.07 6.97 -3.23
CA ILE A 104 -1.86 6.31 -3.73
C ILE A 104 -1.55 6.86 -5.11
N TYR A 105 -0.32 7.36 -5.28
CA TYR A 105 0.15 7.92 -6.54
C TYR A 105 1.26 7.07 -7.10
N LEU A 106 1.15 6.72 -8.38
CA LEU A 106 2.23 6.14 -9.14
C LEU A 106 3.17 7.28 -9.57
N LEU A 107 4.41 7.22 -9.11
CA LEU A 107 5.46 8.17 -9.50
C LEU A 107 6.27 7.63 -10.67
N MET A 108 6.63 6.34 -10.63
CA MET A 108 7.36 5.68 -11.72
C MET A 108 6.90 4.24 -11.87
N ALA A 109 6.61 3.83 -13.11
CA ALA A 109 6.37 2.43 -13.46
C ALA A 109 7.69 1.75 -13.82
N SER A 110 7.77 0.43 -13.66
CA SER A 110 8.93 -0.37 -14.08
C SER A 110 8.50 -1.30 -15.22
N THR A 111 9.19 -1.24 -16.36
CA THR A 111 8.97 -2.14 -17.49
C THR A 111 10.31 -2.70 -17.93
N ASP A 112 10.43 -4.03 -17.93
CA ASP A 112 11.68 -4.74 -18.29
C ASP A 112 12.93 -4.25 -17.51
N GLY A 113 12.74 -3.79 -16.26
CA GLY A 113 13.81 -3.33 -15.38
C GLY A 113 14.26 -1.88 -15.59
N ALA A 114 13.69 -1.15 -16.55
CA ALA A 114 13.84 0.29 -16.69
C ALA A 114 12.59 1.01 -16.18
N PHE A 115 12.77 2.20 -15.59
CA PHE A 115 11.64 3.01 -15.21
C PHE A 115 11.00 3.69 -16.43
N THR A 116 9.69 3.88 -16.39
CA THR A 116 8.91 4.73 -17.29
C THR A 116 8.09 5.72 -16.48
N PHE A 117 7.85 6.91 -17.06
CA PHE A 117 6.96 7.90 -16.48
C PHE A 117 5.65 7.91 -17.27
N ASN A 118 4.52 7.85 -16.57
CA ASN A 118 3.33 8.50 -17.05
C ASN A 118 3.31 9.88 -16.38
N ALA A 119 3.95 10.87 -17.02
CA ALA A 119 3.93 12.24 -16.55
C ALA A 119 3.01 13.04 -17.47
N THR A 120 1.95 13.61 -16.92
CA THR A 120 1.15 14.64 -17.59
C THR A 120 1.89 15.97 -17.54
N GLY A 121 2.83 16.17 -18.47
CA GLY A 121 3.62 17.39 -18.64
C GLY A 121 3.79 17.75 -20.11
N SER A 122 4.08 19.01 -20.41
CA SER A 122 4.33 19.44 -21.78
C SER A 122 5.67 18.87 -22.27
N ALA A 123 5.79 18.49 -23.54
CA ALA A 123 7.03 17.93 -24.10
C ALA A 123 8.24 18.90 -24.05
N GLU A 124 8.05 20.14 -23.61
CA GLU A 124 9.08 21.16 -23.44
C GLU A 124 9.75 21.12 -22.06
N ASP A 125 9.14 20.42 -21.09
CA ASP A 125 9.70 20.22 -19.76
C ASP A 125 10.83 19.18 -19.84
N ARG A 126 12.08 19.64 -19.69
CA ARG A 126 13.26 18.77 -19.70
C ARG A 126 13.33 17.96 -18.42
N PHE A 127 12.63 16.84 -18.38
CA PHE A 127 12.76 15.87 -17.31
C PHE A 127 14.06 15.08 -17.43
N PRO A 128 14.63 14.59 -16.31
CA PRO A 128 15.68 13.57 -16.36
C PRO A 128 15.18 12.38 -17.18
N ASP A 129 16.04 11.79 -18.01
CA ASP A 129 15.66 10.62 -18.80
C ASP A 129 15.37 9.44 -17.85
N PRO A 130 14.12 8.91 -17.81
CA PRO A 130 13.75 7.82 -16.90
C PRO A 130 14.61 6.58 -17.13
N SER A 131 15.08 6.36 -18.37
CA SER A 131 15.89 5.20 -18.75
C SER A 131 17.28 5.18 -18.12
N THR A 132 17.68 6.26 -17.43
CA THR A 132 18.91 6.31 -16.62
C THR A 132 18.76 5.67 -15.24
N TYR A 133 17.53 5.37 -14.83
CA TYR A 133 17.23 4.71 -13.57
C TYR A 133 16.78 3.28 -13.84
N HIS A 134 17.32 2.33 -13.07
CA HIS A 134 16.98 0.93 -13.20
C HIS A 134 16.35 0.39 -11.92
N SER A 135 15.41 -0.54 -12.09
CA SER A 135 14.92 -1.36 -10.98
C SER A 135 16.10 -2.12 -10.40
N GLY A 136 16.47 -1.82 -9.16
CA GLY A 136 17.68 -2.35 -8.53
C GLY A 136 18.73 -1.30 -8.13
N ASP A 137 18.57 -0.04 -8.54
CA ASP A 137 19.46 1.03 -8.10
C ASP A 137 18.98 1.70 -6.81
N THR A 138 19.90 2.38 -6.11
CA THR A 138 19.50 3.33 -5.08
C THR A 138 19.00 4.61 -5.76
N LEU A 139 17.75 4.96 -5.50
CA LEU A 139 17.02 6.04 -6.13
C LEU A 139 16.74 7.14 -5.11
N SER A 140 17.21 8.35 -5.39
CA SER A 140 16.87 9.53 -4.61
C SER A 140 15.70 10.25 -5.26
N ILE A 141 14.55 10.30 -4.58
CA ILE A 141 13.34 10.95 -5.05
C ILE A 141 12.88 12.00 -4.06
N THR A 142 12.60 13.21 -4.54
CA THR A 142 12.09 14.31 -3.73
C THR A 142 10.64 14.54 -4.05
N VAL A 143 9.77 14.57 -3.05
CA VAL A 143 8.31 14.61 -3.21
C VAL A 143 7.71 15.73 -2.38
N ARG A 144 6.66 16.38 -2.90
CA ARG A 144 5.89 17.41 -2.20
C ARG A 144 4.43 17.38 -2.61
N VAL A 145 3.57 17.95 -1.76
CA VAL A 145 2.21 18.33 -2.16
C VAL A 145 2.24 19.79 -2.64
N PRO A 146 2.18 20.06 -3.95
CA PRO A 146 2.27 21.43 -4.45
C PRO A 146 1.09 22.28 -3.98
N GLU A 147 1.26 23.60 -3.96
CA GLU A 147 0.12 24.51 -3.94
C GLU A 147 -0.78 24.21 -5.15
N SER A 148 -2.08 24.45 -5.00
CA SER A 148 -3.04 24.30 -6.09
C SER A 148 -3.92 25.54 -6.20
N ASP A 149 -4.73 25.58 -7.25
CA ASP A 149 -5.69 26.66 -7.47
C ASP A 149 -6.83 26.67 -6.44
N THR A 150 -6.94 25.60 -5.63
CA THR A 150 -7.96 25.47 -4.58
C THR A 150 -7.37 25.47 -3.16
N HIS A 151 -6.06 25.26 -2.97
CA HIS A 151 -5.44 25.14 -1.64
C HIS A 151 -4.11 25.92 -1.52
N LYS A 152 -3.88 26.54 -0.37
CA LYS A 152 -2.62 27.26 -0.05
C LYS A 152 -1.53 26.27 0.37
N ALA A 153 -0.26 26.71 0.28
CA ALA A 153 0.84 25.94 0.83
C ALA A 153 0.62 25.64 2.31
N SER A 154 0.82 24.38 2.66
CA SER A 154 0.89 23.92 4.05
C SER A 154 2.33 23.46 4.35
N ALA A 155 2.59 23.02 5.58
CA ALA A 155 3.87 22.39 5.93
C ALA A 155 4.20 21.20 5.00
N TRP A 156 3.18 20.56 4.42
CA TRP A 156 3.32 19.43 3.49
C TRP A 156 3.66 19.84 2.05
N SER A 157 3.69 21.14 1.77
CA SER A 157 4.27 21.69 0.54
C SER A 157 5.79 21.80 0.60
N GLU A 158 6.41 21.57 1.77
CA GLU A 158 7.85 21.39 1.86
C GLU A 158 8.27 20.07 1.20
N ALA A 159 9.27 20.17 0.33
CA ALA A 159 9.83 19.04 -0.38
C ALA A 159 10.60 18.11 0.57
N THR A 160 10.27 16.82 0.54
CA THR A 160 10.94 15.78 1.32
C THR A 160 11.65 14.80 0.40
N THR A 161 12.92 14.48 0.67
CA THR A 161 13.69 13.52 -0.11
C THR A 161 13.73 12.14 0.55
N TYR A 162 13.47 11.10 -0.25
CA TYR A 162 13.49 9.70 0.10
C TYR A 162 14.59 8.99 -0.70
N THR A 163 15.25 7.99 -0.10
CA THR A 163 16.36 7.24 -0.72
C THR A 163 16.00 5.77 -0.87
N LEU A 164 15.23 5.44 -1.89
CA LEU A 164 14.75 4.07 -2.12
C LEU A 164 15.91 3.18 -2.55
N LYS A 165 16.06 2.01 -1.94
CA LYS A 165 17.01 0.99 -2.42
C LYS A 165 16.33 0.06 -3.42
N ALA A 166 17.14 -0.68 -4.16
CA ALA A 166 16.78 -1.81 -4.99
C ALA A 166 15.65 -2.68 -4.39
N PRO A 167 14.68 -3.15 -5.19
CA PRO A 167 13.77 -4.21 -4.77
C PRO A 167 14.56 -5.42 -4.31
N SER A 168 14.45 -5.73 -3.02
CA SER A 168 14.99 -6.97 -2.48
C SER A 168 13.92 -8.05 -2.65
N ALA A 169 14.25 -9.17 -3.29
CA ALA A 169 13.37 -10.35 -3.41
C ALA A 169 13.13 -11.08 -2.06
N GLU A 170 13.32 -10.40 -0.93
CA GLU A 170 13.73 -11.03 0.32
C GLU A 170 12.62 -11.60 1.20
N THR A 171 11.32 -11.33 0.95
CA THR A 171 10.29 -11.96 1.81
C THR A 171 10.17 -13.45 1.63
N ASP A 172 10.35 -13.96 0.41
CA ASP A 172 10.16 -15.39 0.16
C ASP A 172 11.26 -16.23 0.84
N GLY A 173 12.42 -15.61 1.13
CA GLY A 173 13.50 -16.22 1.90
C GLY A 173 13.34 -16.15 3.43
N LEU A 174 12.39 -15.36 3.95
CA LEU A 174 12.16 -15.24 5.39
C LEU A 174 11.37 -16.42 5.95
N PHE A 175 10.44 -16.98 5.18
CA PHE A 175 9.53 -18.02 5.64
C PHE A 175 10.06 -19.42 5.35
N ALA A 176 9.75 -20.35 6.26
CA ALA A 176 10.12 -21.74 6.13
C ALA A 176 9.48 -22.34 4.86
N ASN A 177 10.27 -23.04 4.04
CA ASN A 177 9.75 -23.74 2.87
C ASN A 177 8.69 -24.76 3.30
N HIS A 178 7.61 -24.92 2.53
CA HIS A 178 6.43 -25.75 2.83
C HIS A 178 5.62 -25.29 4.06
N TYR A 179 6.20 -25.26 5.25
CA TYR A 179 5.49 -24.95 6.50
C TYR A 179 5.13 -23.47 6.66
N GLY A 180 5.91 -22.57 6.09
CA GLY A 180 5.63 -21.12 6.06
C GLY A 180 4.67 -20.72 4.94
N LEU A 181 4.06 -21.68 4.23
CA LEU A 181 2.99 -21.43 3.26
C LEU A 181 1.61 -21.38 3.91
N PHE A 182 1.47 -21.89 5.14
CA PHE A 182 0.19 -22.06 5.80
C PHE A 182 0.19 -21.37 7.16
N LEU A 183 -1.01 -21.00 7.63
CA LEU A 183 -1.25 -20.59 9.00
C LEU A 183 -2.00 -21.71 9.72
N SER A 184 -1.32 -22.33 10.68
CA SER A 184 -1.79 -23.53 11.39
C SER A 184 -1.93 -23.27 12.89
N ASP A 185 -2.61 -24.16 13.61
CA ASP A 185 -2.60 -24.09 15.08
C ASP A 185 -1.21 -24.46 15.61
N ILE A 186 -0.82 -23.89 16.76
CA ILE A 186 0.45 -24.23 17.42
C ILE A 186 0.62 -25.74 17.67
N SER A 187 -0.49 -26.46 17.88
CA SER A 187 -0.49 -27.92 18.09
C SER A 187 0.06 -28.70 16.90
N ASP A 188 -0.06 -28.18 15.69
CA ASP A 188 0.38 -28.84 14.46
C ASP A 188 1.91 -28.90 14.37
N TYR A 189 2.61 -28.09 15.18
CA TYR A 189 4.07 -28.06 15.26
C TYR A 189 4.63 -28.92 16.41
N GLY A 190 3.79 -29.61 17.18
CA GLY A 190 4.21 -30.42 18.33
C GLY A 190 4.95 -31.72 17.95
N GLU A 191 4.66 -32.30 16.79
CA GLU A 191 5.29 -33.53 16.29
C GLU A 191 5.48 -33.47 14.76
N LEU A 192 6.48 -32.70 14.32
CA LEU A 192 6.83 -32.60 12.90
C LEU A 192 7.49 -33.90 12.43
N SER A 193 6.88 -34.54 11.43
CA SER A 193 7.44 -35.74 10.79
C SER A 193 8.65 -35.38 9.92
N ALA A 194 9.66 -36.27 9.89
CA ALA A 194 10.78 -36.13 8.97
C ALA A 194 10.30 -36.17 7.51
N ASN A 195 10.97 -35.43 6.63
CA ASN A 195 10.57 -35.33 5.22
C ASN A 195 11.79 -35.19 4.29
N ASN A 196 11.58 -35.28 2.99
CA ASN A 196 12.65 -35.35 2.00
C ASN A 196 13.15 -33.97 1.49
N PHE A 197 12.79 -32.87 2.17
CA PHE A 197 13.16 -31.52 1.78
C PHE A 197 13.69 -30.71 2.97
N GLU A 198 14.61 -29.78 2.71
CA GLU A 198 15.04 -28.82 3.72
C GLU A 198 13.97 -27.73 3.93
N SER A 199 13.80 -27.31 5.17
CA SER A 199 12.95 -26.17 5.52
C SER A 199 13.57 -25.40 6.67
N ASN A 200 13.92 -24.15 6.40
CA ASN A 200 14.49 -23.23 7.39
C ASN A 200 13.83 -21.86 7.20
N GLY A 201 13.32 -21.27 8.27
CA GLY A 201 12.71 -19.94 8.22
C GLY A 201 11.56 -19.77 9.21
N PHE A 202 10.90 -18.62 9.12
CA PHE A 202 9.76 -18.29 9.97
C PHE A 202 8.49 -19.04 9.55
N VAL A 203 7.67 -19.37 10.54
CA VAL A 203 6.30 -19.86 10.36
C VAL A 203 5.36 -18.95 11.14
N VAL A 204 4.10 -18.91 10.73
CA VAL A 204 3.07 -18.15 11.41
C VAL A 204 2.04 -19.14 11.92
N TYR A 205 1.70 -19.04 13.20
CA TYR A 205 0.78 -19.97 13.84
C TYR A 205 -0.24 -19.24 14.70
N LYS A 206 -1.42 -19.85 14.83
CA LYS A 206 -2.45 -19.40 15.75
C LYS A 206 -2.23 -20.05 17.12
N GLU A 207 -2.29 -19.24 18.16
CA GLU A 207 -2.32 -19.68 19.55
C GLU A 207 -3.41 -18.92 20.29
N ALA A 208 -4.47 -19.65 20.67
CA ALA A 208 -5.67 -19.07 21.28
C ALA A 208 -6.23 -17.89 20.44
N ASN A 209 -6.26 -16.68 21.02
CA ASN A 209 -6.73 -15.43 20.42
C ASN A 209 -5.55 -14.55 19.95
N SER A 210 -4.50 -15.19 19.47
CA SER A 210 -3.33 -14.50 18.92
C SER A 210 -2.77 -15.25 17.73
N VAL A 211 -2.17 -14.50 16.81
CA VAL A 211 -1.35 -15.05 15.73
C VAL A 211 0.10 -14.68 16.02
N LYS A 212 0.99 -15.67 16.05
CA LYS A 212 2.38 -15.54 16.46
C LYS A 212 3.32 -16.09 15.39
N PHE A 213 4.61 -15.82 15.59
CA PHE A 213 5.68 -16.30 14.73
C PHE A 213 6.50 -17.35 15.45
N GLY A 214 6.90 -18.39 14.74
CA GLY A 214 7.92 -19.32 15.21
C GLY A 214 8.96 -19.51 14.13
N LYS A 215 9.87 -20.45 14.35
CA LYS A 215 10.89 -20.79 13.37
C LYS A 215 10.99 -22.29 13.23
N ILE A 216 11.07 -22.76 11.99
CA ILE A 216 11.45 -24.12 11.68
C ILE A 216 12.90 -24.13 11.25
N SER A 217 13.64 -25.11 11.76
CA SER A 217 14.95 -25.49 11.27
C SER A 217 14.98 -26.98 10.96
N SER A 218 15.65 -27.35 9.87
CA SER A 218 15.77 -28.74 9.45
C SER A 218 17.23 -29.20 9.42
N SER A 219 17.50 -30.43 9.86
CA SER A 219 18.81 -31.08 9.74
C SER A 219 18.69 -32.47 9.13
N PRO A 220 19.68 -32.96 8.37
CA PRO A 220 19.66 -34.33 7.83
C PRO A 220 19.41 -35.35 8.94
N SER A 221 18.48 -36.27 8.72
CA SER A 221 18.16 -37.31 9.69
C SER A 221 19.34 -38.26 9.88
N GLU A 222 19.63 -38.60 11.14
CA GLU A 222 20.63 -39.61 11.49
C GLU A 222 20.10 -41.04 11.32
N THR A 223 18.77 -41.20 11.25
CA THR A 223 18.10 -42.51 11.24
C THR A 223 17.61 -42.93 9.85
N GLU A 224 17.27 -41.97 8.99
CA GLU A 224 16.79 -42.23 7.63
C GLU A 224 17.54 -41.38 6.58
N SER A 225 18.34 -42.05 5.75
CA SER A 225 19.13 -41.39 4.70
C SER A 225 18.23 -40.69 3.68
N GLY A 226 18.47 -39.40 3.45
CA GLY A 226 17.70 -38.58 2.50
C GLY A 226 16.48 -37.89 3.10
N MET A 227 16.25 -38.06 4.40
CA MET A 227 15.25 -37.30 5.15
C MET A 227 15.89 -36.19 5.98
N TYR A 228 15.08 -35.22 6.36
CA TYR A 228 15.41 -34.12 7.26
C TYR A 228 14.46 -34.17 8.45
N GLU A 229 15.03 -34.05 9.64
CA GLU A 229 14.31 -33.87 10.89
C GLU A 229 14.09 -32.38 11.14
N TYR A 230 12.94 -32.02 11.68
CA TYR A 230 12.56 -30.62 11.91
C TYR A 230 12.47 -30.32 13.39
N VAL A 231 12.88 -29.10 13.75
CA VAL A 231 12.69 -28.51 15.06
C VAL A 231 11.89 -27.24 14.88
N PHE A 232 10.78 -27.15 15.61
CA PHE A 232 10.01 -25.93 15.76
C PHE A 232 10.46 -25.18 17.02
N THR A 233 10.69 -23.88 16.89
CA THR A 233 10.97 -22.96 17.99
C THR A 233 9.85 -21.93 18.08
N PRO A 234 9.07 -21.87 19.17
CA PRO A 234 8.00 -20.90 19.33
C PRO A 234 8.55 -19.48 19.57
N PHE A 235 7.70 -18.46 19.39
CA PHE A 235 8.08 -17.05 19.48
C PHE A 235 8.90 -16.70 20.72
N GLU A 236 8.47 -17.22 21.86
CA GLU A 236 9.03 -16.92 23.18
C GLU A 236 10.50 -17.36 23.29
N GLU A 237 10.86 -18.44 22.59
CA GLU A 237 12.19 -19.03 22.58
C GLU A 237 13.08 -18.50 21.45
N LEU A 238 12.54 -17.68 20.54
CA LEU A 238 13.33 -17.03 19.49
C LEU A 238 14.36 -16.06 20.10
N GLY A 239 15.55 -16.07 19.51
CA GLY A 239 16.60 -15.11 19.84
C GLY A 239 16.26 -13.69 19.40
N GLU A 240 16.91 -12.70 19.99
CA GLU A 240 16.69 -11.27 19.71
C GLU A 240 16.87 -10.91 18.23
N SER A 241 17.81 -11.57 17.54
CA SER A 241 18.00 -11.35 16.09
C SER A 241 16.77 -11.77 15.29
N ASP A 242 16.15 -12.90 15.64
CA ASP A 242 14.98 -13.41 14.94
C ASP A 242 13.75 -12.52 15.21
N LYS A 243 13.57 -12.09 16.47
CA LYS A 243 12.53 -11.13 16.85
C LYS A 243 12.71 -9.78 16.15
N ALA A 244 13.94 -9.32 15.97
CA ALA A 244 14.25 -8.09 15.24
C ALA A 244 13.92 -8.20 13.74
N GLU A 245 14.09 -9.37 13.11
CA GLU A 245 13.64 -9.60 11.73
C GLU A 245 12.12 -9.57 11.63
N ILE A 246 11.41 -10.24 12.55
CA ILE A 246 9.94 -10.23 12.60
C ILE A 246 9.40 -8.81 12.81
N ALA A 247 10.05 -7.98 13.64
CA ALA A 247 9.65 -6.60 13.91
C ALA A 247 9.72 -5.67 12.69
N LYS A 248 10.42 -6.06 11.62
CA LYS A 248 10.45 -5.35 10.34
C LYS A 248 9.19 -5.59 9.50
N LEU A 249 8.40 -6.60 9.85
CA LEU A 249 7.15 -6.90 9.15
C LEU A 249 6.04 -5.93 9.57
N GLU A 250 5.07 -5.81 8.70
CA GLU A 250 3.76 -5.28 8.99
C GLU A 250 2.68 -6.26 8.52
N TYR A 251 1.51 -6.13 9.14
CA TYR A 251 0.41 -7.05 8.92
C TYR A 251 -0.90 -6.33 8.66
N LYS A 252 -1.80 -7.04 7.99
CA LYS A 252 -3.18 -6.63 7.77
C LYS A 252 -4.07 -7.86 7.76
N PHE A 253 -5.24 -7.79 8.39
CA PHE A 253 -6.28 -8.79 8.18
C PHE A 253 -7.18 -8.34 7.03
N VAL A 254 -7.55 -9.27 6.16
CA VAL A 254 -8.48 -8.96 5.07
C VAL A 254 -9.90 -8.98 5.62
N SER A 255 -10.58 -7.83 5.55
CA SER A 255 -12.00 -7.76 5.89
C SER A 255 -12.89 -8.17 4.72
N LYS A 256 -14.09 -8.66 5.02
CA LYS A 256 -15.11 -8.99 4.00
C LYS A 256 -15.43 -7.80 3.08
N GLN A 257 -15.50 -6.60 3.65
CA GLN A 257 -15.81 -5.38 2.91
C GLN A 257 -14.75 -5.08 1.84
N GLU A 258 -13.47 -5.10 2.21
CA GLU A 258 -12.36 -4.78 1.28
C GLU A 258 -12.31 -5.73 0.08
N TYR A 259 -12.56 -7.01 0.30
CA TYR A 259 -12.59 -7.98 -0.80
C TYR A 259 -13.81 -7.83 -1.69
N SER A 260 -15.00 -7.59 -1.12
CA SER A 260 -16.22 -7.39 -1.91
C SER A 260 -16.14 -6.17 -2.84
N GLN A 261 -15.26 -5.22 -2.53
CA GLN A 261 -14.94 -4.07 -3.38
C GLN A 261 -13.88 -4.39 -4.44
N SER A 262 -13.00 -5.36 -4.18
CA SER A 262 -11.93 -5.76 -5.11
C SER A 262 -12.41 -6.60 -6.30
N GLU A 263 -13.52 -7.32 -6.14
CA GLU A 263 -14.18 -8.02 -7.25
C GLU A 263 -15.37 -7.19 -7.74
N ASN A 264 -15.44 -6.88 -9.04
CA ASN A 264 -16.51 -6.12 -9.67
C ASN A 264 -17.91 -6.69 -9.37
N GLY A 265 -18.49 -6.32 -8.22
CA GLY A 265 -19.92 -6.28 -7.89
C GLY A 265 -20.79 -7.47 -8.34
N SER A 266 -20.27 -8.69 -8.42
CA SER A 266 -21.07 -9.86 -8.75
C SER A 266 -21.09 -10.84 -7.58
N ASP A 267 -22.31 -11.25 -7.27
CA ASP A 267 -22.78 -12.10 -6.19
C ASP A 267 -22.05 -13.47 -6.14
N LEU A 268 -20.78 -13.49 -5.71
CA LEU A 268 -19.91 -14.68 -5.71
C LEU A 268 -19.62 -15.26 -4.31
N LEU A 269 -20.30 -14.75 -3.27
CA LEU A 269 -20.20 -15.28 -1.90
C LEU A 269 -20.69 -16.73 -1.75
N SER A 270 -21.24 -17.35 -2.80
CA SER A 270 -21.77 -18.72 -2.76
C SER A 270 -20.84 -19.81 -3.28
N SER A 271 -19.65 -19.53 -3.85
CA SER A 271 -18.84 -20.64 -4.41
C SER A 271 -17.32 -20.46 -4.51
N ILE A 272 -16.69 -19.55 -3.79
CA ILE A 272 -15.24 -19.35 -3.92
C ILE A 272 -14.54 -19.75 -2.63
N THR A 273 -13.80 -20.86 -2.70
CA THR A 273 -12.59 -21.07 -1.89
C THR A 273 -11.70 -19.85 -2.14
N PRO A 274 -11.32 -19.04 -1.13
CA PRO A 274 -10.42 -17.91 -1.33
C PRO A 274 -9.10 -18.40 -1.92
N SER A 275 -8.97 -18.44 -3.24
CA SER A 275 -7.71 -18.73 -3.90
C SER A 275 -6.88 -17.45 -3.89
N ILE A 276 -6.54 -16.96 -2.70
CA ILE A 276 -5.59 -15.87 -2.47
C ILE A 276 -4.16 -16.44 -2.60
N THR A 277 -3.98 -17.44 -3.46
CA THR A 277 -2.73 -18.17 -3.60
C THR A 277 -1.74 -17.45 -4.50
N THR A 278 -2.16 -16.41 -5.22
CA THR A 278 -1.28 -15.73 -6.18
C THR A 278 -1.75 -14.30 -6.43
N PHE A 279 -1.03 -13.33 -5.85
CA PHE A 279 -0.57 -12.08 -6.46
C PHE A 279 -1.49 -11.09 -7.20
N GLU A 280 -2.77 -11.37 -7.47
CA GLU A 280 -3.50 -10.59 -8.48
C GLU A 280 -4.52 -9.59 -7.94
N ASN A 281 -4.67 -9.47 -6.62
CA ASN A 281 -5.60 -8.49 -6.06
C ASN A 281 -4.86 -7.35 -5.38
N GLU A 282 -4.27 -6.47 -6.20
CA GLU A 282 -3.61 -5.22 -5.79
C GLU A 282 -4.48 -4.42 -4.80
N CYS A 283 -5.81 -4.50 -4.95
CA CYS A 283 -6.82 -3.93 -4.05
C CYS A 283 -6.73 -4.41 -2.59
N LEU A 284 -6.33 -5.66 -2.31
CA LEU A 284 -6.24 -6.19 -0.94
C LEU A 284 -5.00 -5.69 -0.19
N ILE A 285 -3.97 -5.31 -0.94
CA ILE A 285 -2.72 -4.73 -0.44
C ILE A 285 -2.94 -3.29 0.06
N LEU A 286 -4.07 -2.69 -0.27
CA LEU A 286 -4.36 -1.28 -0.02
C LEU A 286 -4.90 -1.04 1.38
N GLY A 287 -4.85 0.20 1.84
CA GLY A 287 -5.33 0.57 3.17
C GLY A 287 -4.27 0.40 4.26
N ARG A 288 -4.71 0.47 5.52
CA ARG A 288 -3.82 0.63 6.66
C ARG A 288 -3.15 -0.69 7.05
N TRP A 289 -1.83 -0.72 6.96
CA TRP A 289 -1.00 -1.77 7.55
C TRP A 289 -0.65 -1.44 8.99
N THR A 290 -0.52 -2.47 9.82
CA THR A 290 -0.16 -2.33 11.23
C THR A 290 1.24 -2.92 11.45
N GLN A 291 2.10 -2.16 12.12
CA GLN A 291 3.43 -2.64 12.48
C GLN A 291 3.33 -3.87 13.39
N MET A 292 4.25 -4.82 13.21
CA MET A 292 4.28 -6.03 14.02
C MET A 292 4.45 -5.71 15.52
N PRO A 293 3.57 -6.19 16.41
CA PRO A 293 3.71 -6.04 17.85
C PRO A 293 4.74 -7.02 18.45
N GLU A 294 5.35 -6.64 19.57
CA GLU A 294 6.40 -7.43 20.24
C GLU A 294 5.96 -8.81 20.77
N GLY A 295 4.66 -9.11 20.84
CA GLY A 295 4.10 -10.33 21.45
C GLY A 295 3.21 -11.16 20.53
N GLY A 296 3.22 -10.88 19.23
CA GLY A 296 2.27 -11.45 18.28
C GLY A 296 1.01 -10.62 18.10
N ILE A 297 0.33 -10.91 17.02
CA ILE A 297 -0.81 -10.16 16.52
C ILE A 297 -2.04 -10.52 17.35
N PRO A 298 -2.64 -9.56 18.09
CA PRO A 298 -3.90 -9.81 18.78
C PRO A 298 -4.98 -10.08 17.74
N PHE A 299 -5.73 -11.17 17.91
CA PHE A 299 -6.77 -11.55 16.98
C PHE A 299 -8.00 -12.07 17.72
N SER A 300 -9.17 -11.54 17.37
CA SER A 300 -10.43 -12.02 17.91
C SER A 300 -11.10 -12.94 16.90
N SER A 301 -11.20 -14.22 17.23
CA SER A 301 -11.98 -15.20 16.46
C SER A 301 -13.50 -14.96 16.52
N SER A 302 -13.93 -13.80 17.01
CA SER A 302 -15.33 -13.37 17.10
C SER A 302 -15.61 -12.07 16.36
N ASP A 303 -14.59 -11.48 15.71
CA ASP A 303 -14.78 -10.29 14.88
C ASP A 303 -15.47 -10.67 13.56
N PRO A 304 -16.74 -10.28 13.36
CA PRO A 304 -17.51 -10.71 12.19
C PRO A 304 -17.00 -10.12 10.88
N ASP A 305 -16.24 -9.03 10.93
CA ASP A 305 -15.72 -8.34 9.74
C ASP A 305 -14.46 -9.02 9.20
N LEU A 306 -13.72 -9.71 10.07
CA LEU A 306 -12.49 -10.45 9.74
C LEU A 306 -12.70 -11.96 9.56
N LEU A 307 -13.83 -12.48 10.03
CA LEU A 307 -14.19 -13.89 9.87
C LEU A 307 -14.94 -14.11 8.57
N TRP A 308 -14.39 -14.99 7.77
CA TRP A 308 -14.91 -15.42 6.48
C TRP A 308 -15.76 -16.66 6.66
N GLU A 309 -16.92 -16.69 6.00
CA GLU A 309 -17.78 -17.86 5.94
C GLU A 309 -18.21 -18.04 4.50
N TYR A 310 -17.93 -19.21 3.92
CA TYR A 310 -18.25 -19.54 2.54
C TYR A 310 -18.59 -21.02 2.40
N GLU A 311 -19.39 -21.36 1.39
CA GLU A 311 -19.70 -22.76 1.08
C GLU A 311 -18.53 -23.41 0.31
N ILE A 312 -18.13 -24.60 0.75
CA ILE A 312 -17.23 -25.49 0.02
C ILE A 312 -17.96 -26.76 -0.40
N GLU A 313 -17.58 -27.28 -1.55
CA GLU A 313 -18.05 -28.56 -2.07
C GLU A 313 -17.07 -29.67 -1.70
N ILE A 314 -17.53 -30.66 -0.93
CA ILE A 314 -16.75 -31.79 -0.48
C ILE A 314 -17.23 -33.04 -1.24
N PRO A 315 -16.37 -33.67 -2.06
CA PRO A 315 -16.72 -34.92 -2.72
C PRO A 315 -16.92 -36.03 -1.68
N ASN A 316 -18.11 -36.64 -1.68
CA ASN A 316 -18.38 -37.79 -0.83
C ASN A 316 -17.80 -39.06 -1.47
N ALA A 317 -16.68 -39.53 -0.94
CA ALA A 317 -15.98 -40.70 -1.46
C ALA A 317 -16.80 -42.01 -1.43
N THR A 318 -17.90 -42.06 -0.66
CA THR A 318 -18.73 -43.27 -0.47
C THR A 318 -19.96 -43.26 -1.38
N THR A 319 -20.63 -42.12 -1.53
CA THR A 319 -21.85 -41.98 -2.34
C THR A 319 -21.57 -41.50 -3.76
N GLY A 320 -20.42 -40.86 -3.99
CA GLY A 320 -20.09 -40.19 -5.25
C GLY A 320 -20.85 -38.87 -5.46
N GLU A 321 -21.59 -38.40 -4.45
CA GLU A 321 -22.29 -37.11 -4.45
C GLU A 321 -21.38 -35.98 -3.96
N ILE A 322 -21.81 -34.74 -4.18
CA ILE A 322 -21.13 -33.54 -3.68
C ILE A 322 -21.93 -33.04 -2.46
N ASP A 323 -21.29 -33.08 -1.30
CA ASP A 323 -21.82 -32.50 -0.08
C ASP A 323 -21.40 -31.04 0.02
N LYS A 324 -22.31 -30.17 0.47
CA LYS A 324 -21.98 -28.77 0.79
C LYS A 324 -21.64 -28.66 2.26
N SER A 325 -20.53 -28.00 2.58
CA SER A 325 -20.14 -27.64 3.94
C SER A 325 -19.86 -26.14 4.01
N THR A 326 -20.17 -25.53 5.15
CA THR A 326 -19.73 -24.16 5.42
C THR A 326 -18.32 -24.21 5.99
N GLN A 327 -17.38 -23.52 5.36
CA GLN A 327 -16.03 -23.31 5.84
C GLN A 327 -15.95 -21.94 6.52
N ARG A 328 -15.22 -21.87 7.62
CA ARG A 328 -14.90 -20.60 8.30
C ARG A 328 -13.40 -20.34 8.22
N SER A 329 -12.99 -19.12 7.96
CA SER A 329 -11.57 -18.75 7.88
C SER A 329 -11.28 -17.31 8.31
N PHE A 330 -10.01 -16.98 8.46
CA PHE A 330 -9.54 -15.59 8.38
C PHE A 330 -8.27 -15.52 7.55
N ILE A 331 -8.03 -14.37 6.92
CA ILE A 331 -6.89 -14.15 6.04
C ILE A 331 -6.00 -13.08 6.63
N LEU A 332 -4.73 -13.43 6.80
CA LEU A 332 -3.66 -12.58 7.25
C LEU A 332 -2.72 -12.26 6.07
N LEU A 333 -2.48 -10.99 5.85
CA LEU A 333 -1.45 -10.51 4.93
C LEU A 333 -0.24 -10.04 5.72
N LEU A 334 0.96 -10.37 5.24
CA LEU A 334 2.24 -9.97 5.79
C LEU A 334 3.12 -9.40 4.70
N ARG A 335 3.88 -8.36 5.02
CA ARG A 335 4.97 -7.87 4.16
C ARG A 335 6.05 -7.23 5.00
N LEU A 336 7.24 -7.06 4.43
CA LEU A 336 8.25 -6.16 5.01
C LEU A 336 7.72 -4.73 4.88
N LYS A 337 7.76 -4.03 6.01
CA LYS A 337 7.45 -2.60 6.04
C LYS A 337 8.43 -1.88 5.12
N ALA A 338 7.90 -1.07 4.20
CA ALA A 338 8.77 -0.15 3.48
C ALA A 338 9.34 0.85 4.48
N THR A 339 10.64 1.04 4.39
CA THR A 339 11.33 2.12 5.08
C THR A 339 11.91 3.04 4.03
N ASN A 340 12.39 4.20 4.47
CA ASN A 340 13.15 5.09 3.59
C ASN A 340 14.39 4.42 2.99
N ASP A 341 14.75 3.21 3.45
CA ASP A 341 15.90 2.41 3.03
C ASP A 341 15.51 1.04 2.44
N THR A 342 14.22 0.68 2.35
CA THR A 342 13.76 -0.66 1.93
C THR A 342 12.49 -0.61 1.07
N THR A 343 12.42 -1.49 0.09
CA THR A 343 11.22 -1.68 -0.76
C THR A 343 10.11 -2.41 -0.02
N HIS A 344 8.86 -2.23 -0.45
CA HIS A 344 7.82 -3.20 -0.13
C HIS A 344 8.19 -4.53 -0.78
N SER A 345 8.18 -5.56 0.05
CA SER A 345 8.35 -6.92 -0.40
C SER A 345 7.07 -7.47 -1.03
N ASN A 346 7.17 -8.68 -1.58
CA ASN A 346 5.97 -9.45 -1.89
C ASN A 346 5.08 -9.58 -0.65
N VAL A 347 3.77 -9.50 -0.86
CA VAL A 347 2.79 -9.75 0.19
C VAL A 347 2.61 -11.25 0.31
N LYS A 348 2.86 -11.76 1.52
CA LYS A 348 2.54 -13.13 1.89
C LYS A 348 1.11 -13.17 2.42
N ALA A 349 0.23 -13.87 1.70
CA ALA A 349 -1.12 -14.17 2.16
C ALA A 349 -1.14 -15.53 2.88
N LEU A 350 -1.76 -15.57 4.05
CA LEU A 350 -1.91 -16.75 4.87
C LEU A 350 -3.38 -16.87 5.31
N GLU A 351 -4.02 -17.98 4.96
CA GLU A 351 -5.36 -18.29 5.41
C GLU A 351 -5.30 -19.29 6.57
N TYR A 352 -6.04 -18.99 7.63
CA TYR A 352 -6.33 -19.94 8.69
C TYR A 352 -7.73 -20.51 8.50
N LEU A 353 -7.82 -21.83 8.32
CA LEU A 353 -9.08 -22.55 8.22
C LEU A 353 -9.48 -23.05 9.61
N TYR A 354 -10.65 -22.66 10.09
CA TYR A 354 -11.20 -23.26 11.29
C TYR A 354 -11.58 -24.71 11.02
N PRO A 355 -11.31 -25.63 11.96
CA PRO A 355 -11.83 -26.98 11.87
C PRO A 355 -13.35 -26.93 11.76
N ASN A 356 -13.92 -27.68 10.82
CA ASN A 356 -15.36 -27.85 10.77
C ASN A 356 -15.82 -28.47 12.09
N GLU A 357 -16.74 -27.81 12.80
CA GLU A 357 -17.36 -28.45 13.95
C GLU A 357 -18.03 -29.74 13.47
N PRO A 358 -17.82 -30.88 14.15
CA PRO A 358 -18.55 -32.09 13.82
C PRO A 358 -20.04 -31.77 13.95
N THR A 359 -20.76 -31.91 12.84
CA THR A 359 -22.21 -31.73 12.83
C THR A 359 -22.82 -32.64 13.89
N PRO A 360 -23.59 -32.11 14.86
CA PRO A 360 -24.12 -32.89 15.99
C PRO A 360 -25.09 -34.00 15.58
#